data_AF-E1LRT4-F1
#
_entry.id   AF-E1LRT4-F1
#
_cell.length_a   1.000
_cell.length_b   1.000
_cell.length_c   1.000
_cell.angle_alpha   90.00
_cell.angle_beta   90.00
_cell.angle_gamma   90.00
#
_symmetry.space_group_name_H-M   'P 1'
#
loop_
_entity.id
_entity.type
_entity.pdbx_description
1 polymer ?
#
loop_
_entity_poly.entity_id
_entity_poly.type
_entity_poly.pdbx_seq_one_letter_code
_entity_poly.pdbx_strand_id
1 'polypeptide(L)' 'MAYSRDFEQGALDYIKEGYSHVEAAKVFDVGVRTLFMWEKKDVNKDT' A
#
# COMPACT_ATOMS: atom_id res chain seq x y z
N MET A 1 -5.82 -0.57 -13.07
CA MET A 1 -6.50 -1.47 -12.10
C MET A 1 -7.08 -0.60 -11.00
N ALA A 2 -8.37 -0.74 -10.71
CA ALA A 2 -9.01 -0.03 -9.62
C ALA A 2 -9.09 -0.98 -8.43
N TYR A 3 -8.40 -0.62 -7.34
CA TYR A 3 -8.44 -1.33 -6.07
C TYR A 3 -9.41 -0.59 -5.15
N SER A 4 -10.08 -1.29 -4.24
CA SER A 4 -10.91 -0.62 -3.23
C SER A 4 -10.03 0.15 -2.25
N ARG A 5 -10.58 1.22 -1.65
CA ARG A 5 -9.86 1.98 -0.62
C ARG A 5 -9.49 1.12 0.59
N ASP A 6 -10.37 0.21 0.98
CA ASP A 6 -10.11 -0.70 2.11
C ASP A 6 -8.97 -1.66 1.81
N PHE A 7 -8.84 -2.10 0.55
CA PHE A 7 -7.73 -2.96 0.11
C PHE A 7 -6.41 -2.19 0.08
N GLU A 8 -6.41 -0.96 -0.46
CA GLU A 8 -5.25 -0.07 -0.45
C GLU A 8 -4.80 0.22 0.99
N GLN A 9 -5.75 0.53 1.89
CA GLN A 9 -5.46 0.80 3.29
C GLN A 9 -4.89 -0.42 4.00
N GLY A 10 -5.46 -1.62 3.80
CA GLY A 10 -4.95 -2.85 4.40
C GLY A 10 -3.51 -3.15 3.98
N ALA A 11 -3.13 -2.88 2.74
CA ALA A 11 -1.75 -3.03 2.27
C ALA A 11 -0.80 -2.00 2.91
N LEU A 12 -1.25 -0.76 3.08
CA LEU A 12 -0.47 0.30 3.74
C LEU A 12 -0.32 0.05 5.24
N ASP A 13 -1.37 -0.41 5.91
CA ASP A 13 -1.34 -0.73 7.34
C ASP A 13 -0.39 -1.90 7.60
N TYR A 14 -0.37 -2.90 6.73
CA TYR A 14 0.62 -3.98 6.77
C TYR A 14 2.07 -3.43 6.69
N ILE A 15 2.35 -2.48 5.80
CA ILE A 15 3.68 -1.85 5.76
C ILE A 15 3.96 -1.04 7.04
N LYS A 16 2.96 -0.31 7.57
CA LYS A 16 3.07 0.47 8.82
C LYS A 16 3.31 -0.42 10.05
N GLU A 17 2.81 -1.66 10.05
CA GLU A 17 3.09 -2.68 11.08
C GLU A 17 4.55 -3.19 11.06
N GLY A 18 5.34 -2.79 10.06
CA GLY A 18 6.78 -3.08 9.97
C GLY A 18 7.15 -4.17 8.97
N TYR A 19 6.18 -4.67 8.19
CA TYR A 19 6.45 -5.62 7.10
C TYR A 19 7.06 -4.90 5.89
N SER A 20 7.88 -5.62 5.12
CA SER A 20 8.54 -5.04 3.95
C SER A 20 7.58 -4.87 2.77
N HIS A 21 7.82 -3.88 1.90
CA HIS A 21 7.08 -3.72 0.64
C HIS A 21 7.12 -4.96 -0.25
N VAL A 22 8.17 -5.78 -0.16
CA VAL A 22 8.31 -7.02 -0.92
C VAL A 22 7.38 -8.11 -0.39
N GLU A 23 7.21 -8.21 0.92
CA GLU A 23 6.25 -9.13 1.54
C GLU A 23 4.82 -8.66 1.27
N ALA A 24 4.53 -7.37 1.46
CA ALA A 24 3.23 -6.79 1.16
C ALA A 24 2.84 -7.02 -0.31
N ALA A 25 3.78 -6.83 -1.25
CA ALA A 25 3.54 -7.08 -2.68
C ALA A 25 3.10 -8.53 -2.96
N LYS A 26 3.65 -9.51 -2.23
CA LYS A 26 3.26 -10.91 -2.36
C LYS A 26 1.92 -11.21 -1.70
N VAL A 27 1.71 -10.70 -0.47
CA VAL A 27 0.49 -10.94 0.31
C VAL A 27 -0.74 -10.35 -0.40
N PHE A 28 -0.60 -9.16 -0.97
CA PHE A 28 -1.68 -8.44 -1.63
C PHE A 28 -1.71 -8.66 -3.15
N ASP A 29 -0.81 -9.49 -3.71
CA ASP A 29 -0.68 -9.72 -5.16
C ASP A 29 -0.66 -8.42 -5.99
N VAL A 30 0.17 -7.47 -5.55
CA VAL A 30 0.37 -6.18 -6.22
C VAL A 30 1.84 -5.91 -6.47
N GLY A 31 2.14 -5.09 -7.48
CA GLY A 31 3.50 -4.63 -7.71
C GLY A 31 4.00 -3.73 -6.57
N VAL A 32 5.28 -3.87 -6.19
CA VAL A 32 5.95 -2.97 -5.21
C VAL A 32 5.80 -1.49 -5.59
N ARG A 33 5.86 -1.17 -6.88
CA ARG A 33 5.63 0.19 -7.41
C ARG A 33 4.23 0.71 -7.10
N THR A 34 3.22 -0.16 -7.08
CA THR A 34 1.84 0.20 -6.73
C THR A 34 1.74 0.63 -5.27
N LEU A 35 2.40 -0.09 -4.37
CA LEU A 35 2.46 0.24 -2.94
C LEU A 35 3.08 1.63 -2.70
N PHE A 36 4.22 1.92 -3.33
CA PHE A 36 4.83 3.25 -3.25
C PHE A 36 3.93 4.38 -3.79
N MET A 37 3.11 4.09 -4.81
CA MET A 37 2.15 5.08 -5.33
C MET A 37 1.03 5.37 -4.32
N TRP A 38 0.57 4.34 -3.60
CA TRP A 38 -0.43 4.46 -2.54
C TRP A 38 0.10 5.24 -1.35
N GLU A 39 1.31 4.94 -0.86
CA GLU A 39 1.95 5.69 0.23
C GLU A 39 2.05 7.18 -0.09
N LYS A 40 2.47 7.54 -1.31
CA LYS A 40 2.55 8.95 -1.73
C LYS A 40 1.19 9.63 -1.80
N LYS A 41 0.13 8.90 -2.17
CA LYS A 41 -1.24 9.43 -2.18
C LYS A 41 -1.78 9.62 -0.77
N ASP A 42 -1.39 8.76 0.17
CA ASP A 42 -1.78 8.85 1.58
C ASP A 42 -1.15 10.10 2.23
N VAL A 43 0.17 10.28 2.07
CA VAL A 43 0.92 11.43 2.62
C VAL A 43 0.37 12.79 2.14
N ASN A 44 -0.10 12.87 0.89
CA ASN A 44 -0.63 14.10 0.32
C ASN A 44 -2.07 14.45 0.75
N LYS A 45 -2.75 13.63 1.56
CA LYS A 45 -4.09 13.96 2.09
C LYS A 45 -4.04 14.77 3.38
N ASP A 46 -2.90 14.77 4.07
CA ASP A 46 -2.70 15.47 5.34
C ASP A 46 -2.06 16.86 5.15
N THR A 47 -1.99 17.37 3.91
CA THR A 47 -1.50 18.72 3.55
C THR A 47 -2.62 19.53 2.89
#